data_AF-A0A9D5MWS5-F1
#
_entry.id   AF-A0A9D5MWS5-F1
#
_cell.length_a   1.000
_cell.length_b   1.000
_cell.length_c   1.000
_cell.angle_alpha   90.00
_cell.angle_beta   90.00
_cell.angle_gamma   90.00
#
_symmetry.space_group_name_H-M   'P 1'
#
loop_
_entity.id
_entity.type
_entity.pdbx_description
1 polymer ?
#
loop_
_entity_poly.entity_id
_entity_poly.type
_entity_poly.pdbx_seq_one_letter_code
_entity_poly.pdbx_strand_id
1 'polypeptide(L)' 'MMSYVAPAIKDKFETLSIDLKNAILERNVEIYNIQDLIHVLEQIVSEGTQEEQEQQEQQKV' A
#
# COMPACT_ATOMS: atom_id res chain seq x y z
N MET A 1 -5.40 14.71 2.08
CA MET A 1 -4.22 15.21 2.80
C MET A 1 -2.99 14.73 2.03
N MET A 2 -1.79 15.28 2.29
CA MET A 2 -0.60 14.93 1.51
C MET A 2 0.18 13.84 2.25
N SER A 3 0.38 12.69 1.62
CA SER A 3 1.18 11.60 2.18
C SER A 3 2.64 12.05 2.32
N TYR A 4 3.26 11.75 3.46
CA TYR A 4 4.63 12.16 3.75
C TYR A 4 5.58 11.00 3.52
N VAL A 5 6.67 11.22 2.77
CA VAL A 5 7.74 10.24 2.59
C VAL A 5 9.06 10.88 2.95
N ALA A 6 9.74 10.32 3.95
CA ALA A 6 11.02 10.81 4.39
C ALA A 6 12.07 10.71 3.27
N PRO A 7 12.99 11.69 3.14
CA PRO A 7 14.03 11.69 2.11
C PRO A 7 14.88 10.43 2.08
N ALA A 8 15.14 9.82 3.25
CA ALA A 8 15.92 8.60 3.39
C ALA A 8 15.26 7.36 2.74
N ILE A 9 13.93 7.38 2.58
CA ILE A 9 13.16 6.29 1.97
C ILE A 9 12.65 6.67 0.58
N LYS A 10 12.68 7.95 0.22
CA LYS A 10 12.21 8.47 -1.06
C LYS A 10 12.80 7.72 -2.25
N ASP A 11 14.11 7.45 -2.25
CA ASP A 11 14.74 6.70 -3.35
C ASP A 11 14.13 5.31 -3.52
N LYS A 12 13.87 4.60 -2.42
CA LYS A 12 13.23 3.28 -2.42
C LYS A 12 11.77 3.38 -2.87
N PHE A 13 11.05 4.38 -2.37
CA PHE A 13 9.67 4.63 -2.78
C PHE A 13 9.59 4.89 -4.30
N GLU A 14 10.50 5.68 -4.86
CA GLU A 14 10.53 5.97 -6.30
C GLU A 14 10.83 4.74 -7.17
N THR A 15 11.53 3.73 -6.63
CA THR A 15 11.77 2.45 -7.33
C THR A 15 10.54 1.58 -7.49
N LEU A 16 9.46 1.86 -6.74
CA LEU A 16 8.20 1.14 -6.85
C LEU A 16 7.46 1.50 -8.14
N SER A 17 6.60 0.59 -8.60
CA SER A 17 5.70 0.84 -9.72
C SER A 17 4.78 2.02 -9.44
N ILE A 18 4.33 2.69 -10.50
CA ILE A 18 3.41 3.83 -10.41
C ILE A 18 2.13 3.43 -9.66
N ASP A 19 1.61 2.23 -9.90
CA ASP A 19 0.39 1.73 -9.26
C ASP A 19 0.56 1.59 -7.74
N LEU A 20 1.69 1.02 -7.28
CA LEU A 20 1.97 0.92 -5.84
C LEU A 20 2.15 2.31 -5.22
N LYS A 21 2.85 3.22 -5.90
CA LYS A 21 2.99 4.60 -5.41
C LYS A 21 1.64 5.27 -5.26
N ASN A 22 0.76 5.15 -6.25
CA ASN A 22 -0.58 5.70 -6.19
C ASN A 22 -1.40 5.09 -5.05
N ALA A 23 -1.40 3.76 -4.90
CA ALA A 23 -2.09 3.07 -3.83
C ALA A 23 -1.60 3.50 -2.43
N ILE A 24 -0.30 3.74 -2.27
CA ILE A 24 0.28 4.27 -1.02
C ILE A 24 -0.19 5.72 -0.80
N LEU A 25 -0.16 6.56 -1.84
CA LEU A 25 -0.51 7.97 -1.72
C LEU A 25 -2.00 8.16 -1.39
N GLU A 26 -2.89 7.37 -2.00
CA GLU A 26 -4.34 7.39 -1.74
C GLU A 26 -4.71 7.14 -0.28
N ARG A 27 -3.86 6.37 0.44
CA ARG A 27 -4.05 6.03 1.85
C ARG A 27 -3.64 7.12 2.84
N ASN A 28 -3.10 8.25 2.36
CA ASN A 28 -2.67 9.37 3.22
C ASN A 28 -1.69 8.96 4.35
N VAL A 29 -0.71 8.10 4.04
CA VAL A 29 0.25 7.58 5.03
C VAL A 29 1.48 8.47 5.24
N GLU A 30 2.13 8.32 6.38
CA GLU A 30 3.41 8.95 6.72
C GLU A 30 4.49 7.87 6.86
N ILE A 31 5.52 7.93 6.00
CA ILE A 31 6.60 6.94 5.92
C ILE A 31 7.90 7.60 6.33
N TYR A 32 8.38 7.28 7.53
CA TYR A 32 9.64 7.81 8.07
C TYR A 32 10.81 6.86 7.86
N ASN A 33 10.54 5.56 7.86
CA ASN A 33 11.54 4.51 7.77
C ASN A 33 11.12 3.37 6.83
N ILE A 34 12.00 2.39 6.64
CA ILE A 34 11.73 1.28 5.73
C ILE A 34 10.66 0.32 6.24
N GLN A 35 10.53 0.16 7.55
CA GLN A 35 9.49 -0.68 8.15
C GLN A 35 8.12 -0.07 7.89
N ASP A 36 7.96 1.25 7.97
CA ASP A 36 6.69 1.91 7.63
C ASP A 36 6.28 1.60 6.18
N LEU A 37 7.25 1.66 5.26
CA LEU A 37 7.00 1.32 3.85
C LEU A 37 6.59 -0.15 3.69
N ILE A 38 7.26 -1.07 4.39
CA ILE A 38 6.95 -2.50 4.35
C ILE A 38 5.52 -2.74 4.87
N HIS A 39 5.16 -2.18 6.01
CA HIS A 39 3.81 -2.36 6.58
C HIS A 39 2.72 -1.86 5.63
N VAL A 40 2.89 -0.69 5.01
CA VAL A 40 1.89 -0.17 4.06
C VAL A 40 1.77 -1.08 2.83
N LEU A 41 2.90 -1.58 2.32
CA LEU A 41 2.89 -2.54 1.21
C LEU A 41 2.19 -3.85 1.59
N GLU A 42 2.45 -4.38 2.78
CA GLU A 42 1.78 -5.58 3.28
C GLU A 42 0.27 -5.36 3.44
N GLN A 43 -0.17 -4.20 3.92
CA GLN A 43 -1.59 -3.86 3.99
C GLN A 43 -2.23 -3.83 2.60
N ILE A 44 -1.59 -3.19 1.62
CA ILE A 44 -2.10 -3.14 0.23
C ILE A 44 -2.26 -4.54 -0.35
N VAL A 45 -1.25 -5.40 -0.16
CA VAL A 45 -1.29 -6.78 -0.66
C VAL A 45 -2.36 -7.61 0.07
N SER A 46 -2.42 -7.49 1.40
CA SER A 46 -3.39 -8.21 2.22
C SER A 46 -4.82 -7.85 1.82
N GLU A 47 -5.13 -6.56 1.69
CA GLU A 47 -6.46 -6.09 1.30
C GLU A 47 -6.85 -6.59 -0.09
N GLY A 48 -5.95 -6.53 -1.07
CA GLY A 48 -6.20 -7.09 -2.41
C GLY A 48 -6.53 -8.59 -2.38
N THR A 49 -5.86 -9.37 -1.53
CA THR A 49 -6.15 -10.81 -1.38
C THR A 49 -7.41 -11.12 -0.58
N GLN A 50 -7.80 -10.25 0.36
CA GLN A 50 -8.99 -10.43 1.18
C GLN A 50 -10.27 -10.09 0.39
N GLU A 51 -10.24 -9.02 -0.40
CA GLU A 51 -11.37 -8.64 -1.27
C GLU A 51 -11.72 -9.74 -2.28
N GLU A 52 -10.72 -10.47 -2.78
CA GLU A 52 -10.92 -11.60 -3.70
C GLU A 52 -11.61 -12.82 -3.05
N GLN A 53 -11.41 -13.02 -1.74
CA GLN A 53 -11.99 -14.16 -1.01
C GLN A 53 -13.47 -13.92 -0.67
N GLU A 54 -13.82 -12.72 -0.23
CA GLU A 54 -15.21 -12.36 0.15
C GLU A 54 -16.16 -12.33 -1.05
N GLN A 55 -15.66 -12.00 -2.25
CA GLN A 55 -16.46 -12.01 -3.48
C GLN A 55 -16.82 -13.44 -3.94
N GLN A 56 -15.96 -14.43 -3.66
CA GLN A 56 -16.20 -15.82 -4.03
C GLN A 56 -17.22 -16.52 -3.12
N GLU A 57 -17.31 -16.13 -1.85
CA GLU A 57 -18.29 -16.68 -0.91
C GLU A 57 -19.72 -16.16 -1.17
N GLN A 58 -19.87 -14.91 -1.59
CA GLN A 58 -21.18 -14.31 -1.88
C GLN A 58 -21.84 -14.84 -3.17
N GLN A 59 -21.08 -15.48 -4.07
CA GLN A 59 -21.62 -16.06 -5.29
C GLN A 59 -22.04 -17.53 -5.14
N LYS A 60 -21.89 -18.10 -3.93
CA LYS A 60 -22.19 -19.51 -3.64
C LYS A 60 -23.57 -19.76 -3.00
N VAL A 61 -24.43 -18.75 -2.90
CA VAL A 61 -25.75 -18.82 -2.26
C VAL A 61 -26.88 -18.81 -3.28
#